data_AF-A0A242K788-F1
#
_entry.id   AF-A0A242K788-F1
#
_cell.length_a   1.000
_cell.length_b   1.000
_cell.length_c   1.000
_cell.angle_alpha   90.00
_cell.angle_beta   90.00
_cell.angle_gamma   90.00
#
_symmetry.space_group_name_H-M   'P 1'
#
loop_
_entity.id
_entity.type
_entity.pdbx_description
1 polymer ?
#
loop_
_entity_poly.entity_id
_entity_poly.type
_entity_poly.pdbx_seq_one_letter_code
_entity_poly.pdbx_strand_id
1 'polypeptide(L)'
;MKKMAIVIFNVLVTSWALFTVYVLIASAWFSLTMFAISPLLVIGASIVGLQHFMILNFGLSVLLAMAAIILLPALLKGTRAVQRFVSGFFAQMSLIWHS
;
A
#
# COMPACT_ATOMS: atom_id res chain seq x y z
N MET A 1 1.21 38.43 8.91
CA MET A 1 0.05 37.61 8.47
C MET A 1 0.35 36.73 7.25
N LYS A 2 0.85 37.26 6.12
CA LYS A 2 1.11 36.46 4.89
C LYS A 2 2.06 35.26 5.10
N LYS A 3 3.12 35.41 5.90
CA LYS A 3 4.08 34.32 6.19
C LYS A 3 3.45 33.14 6.95
N MET A 4 2.59 33.42 7.94
CA MET A 4 1.87 32.36 8.67
C MET A 4 0.89 31.59 7.79
N ALA A 5 0.19 32.29 6.88
CA ALA A 5 -0.73 31.63 5.94
C ALA A 5 -0.01 30.67 4.99
N ILE A 6 1.18 31.04 4.51
CA ILE A 6 2.01 30.18 3.63
C ILE A 6 2.48 28.93 4.38
N VAL A 7 2.89 29.07 5.65
CA VAL A 7 3.32 27.92 6.48
C VAL A 7 2.16 26.95 6.70
N ILE A 8 0.98 27.45 7.07
CA ILE A 8 -0.22 26.62 7.29
C ILE A 8 -0.62 25.88 6.00
N PHE A 9 -0.59 26.57 4.86
CA PHE A 9 -0.89 25.97 3.57
C PHE A 9 0.10 24.84 3.22
N ASN A 10 1.40 25.07 3.39
CA ASN A 10 2.42 24.04 3.12
C ASN A 10 2.26 22.82 4.03
N VAL A 11 1.95 23.03 5.33
CA VAL A 11 1.70 21.91 6.26
C VAL A 11 0.50 21.10 5.79
N LEU A 12 -0.63 21.76 5.48
CA LEU A 12 -1.83 21.09 5.00
C LEU A 12 -1.59 20.27 3.72
N VAL A 13 -0.93 20.87 2.72
CA VAL A 13 -0.62 20.19 1.45
C VAL A 13 0.30 18.99 1.68
N THR A 14 1.32 19.14 2.52
CA THR A 14 2.28 18.06 2.81
C THR A 14 1.61 16.92 3.57
N SER A 15 0.76 17.23 4.56
CA SER A 15 -0.01 16.22 5.30
C SER A 15 -0.97 15.46 4.38
N TRP A 16 -1.65 16.15 3.45
CA TRP A 16 -2.55 15.51 2.49
C TRP A 16 -1.80 14.59 1.51
N ALA A 17 -0.63 15.04 1.04
CA ALA A 17 0.24 14.23 0.19
C ALA A 17 0.70 12.96 0.91
N LEU A 18 1.15 13.07 2.17
CA LEU A 18 1.55 11.92 2.98
C LEU A 18 0.41 10.93 3.20
N PHE A 19 -0.80 11.44 3.50
CA PHE A 19 -1.99 10.60 3.65
C PHE A 19 -2.29 9.83 2.36
N THR A 20 -2.25 10.49 1.22
CA THR A 20 -2.49 9.86 -0.09
C THR A 20 -1.48 8.75 -0.38
N VAL A 21 -0.20 8.99 -0.11
CA VAL A 21 0.86 7.98 -0.27
C VAL A 21 0.63 6.79 0.66
N TYR A 22 0.20 7.03 1.90
CA TYR A 22 -0.09 5.95 2.84
C TYR A 22 -1.26 5.08 2.37
N VAL A 23 -2.36 5.69 1.90
CA VAL A 23 -3.52 4.98 1.34
C VAL A 23 -3.12 4.15 0.12
N LEU A 24 -2.28 4.69 -0.76
CA LEU A 24 -1.78 3.95 -1.93
C LEU A 24 -0.98 2.71 -1.53
N ILE A 25 -0.08 2.83 -0.54
CA ILE A 25 0.70 1.69 -0.04
C ILE A 25 -0.20 0.65 0.61
N ALA A 26 -1.16 1.08 1.43
CA ALA A 26 -2.12 0.19 2.07
C ALA A 26 -2.95 -0.58 1.03
N SER A 27 -3.42 0.11 -0.02
CA SER A 27 -4.15 -0.49 -1.14
C SER A 27 -3.29 -1.51 -1.90
N ALA A 28 -2.00 -1.22 -2.10
CA ALA A 28 -1.08 -2.13 -2.76
C ALA A 28 -0.85 -3.40 -1.91
N TRP A 29 -0.70 -3.27 -0.59
CA TRP A 29 -0.63 -4.43 0.32
C TRP A 29 -1.88 -5.28 0.28
N PHE A 30 -3.05 -4.65 0.33
CA PHE A 30 -4.33 -5.35 0.26
C PHE A 30 -4.51 -6.11 -1.05
N SER A 31 -4.12 -5.50 -2.17
CA SER A 31 -4.18 -6.17 -3.47
C SER A 31 -3.23 -7.37 -3.53
N LEU A 32 -2.02 -7.20 -2.99
CA LEU A 32 -1.00 -8.25 -2.98
C LEU A 32 -1.41 -9.44 -2.10
N THR A 33 -2.03 -9.19 -0.94
CA THR A 33 -2.58 -10.28 -0.10
C THR A 33 -3.73 -10.98 -0.79
N MET A 34 -4.66 -10.25 -1.42
CA MET A 34 -5.79 -10.82 -2.17
C MET A 34 -5.32 -11.72 -3.31
N PHE A 35 -4.29 -11.30 -4.06
CA PHE A 35 -3.72 -12.12 -5.11
C PHE A 35 -3.02 -13.37 -4.57
N ALA A 36 -2.29 -13.25 -3.46
CA ALA A 36 -1.64 -14.38 -2.81
C ALA A 36 -2.62 -15.46 -2.32
N ILE A 37 -3.78 -15.05 -1.78
CA ILE A 37 -4.81 -15.98 -1.30
C ILE A 37 -5.80 -16.42 -2.40
N SER A 38 -5.71 -15.84 -3.60
CA SER A 38 -6.69 -16.09 -4.68
C SER A 38 -6.90 -17.57 -5.03
N PRO A 39 -5.88 -18.47 -5.03
CA PRO A 39 -6.13 -19.89 -5.30
C PRO A 39 -6.99 -20.55 -4.22
N LEU A 40 -6.79 -20.18 -2.95
CA LEU A 40 -7.59 -20.67 -1.83
C LEU A 40 -9.03 -20.18 -1.93
N LEU A 41 -9.24 -18.92 -2.35
CA LEU A 41 -10.58 -18.37 -2.57
C LEU A 41 -11.31 -19.09 -3.70
N VAL A 42 -10.63 -19.41 -4.80
CA VAL A 42 -11.23 -20.15 -5.93
C VAL A 42 -11.65 -21.55 -5.50
N ILE A 43 -10.80 -22.26 -4.76
CA ILE A 43 -11.11 -23.59 -4.21
C ILE A 43 -12.28 -23.49 -3.21
N GLY A 44 -12.21 -22.57 -2.24
CA GLY A 44 -13.23 -22.39 -1.22
C GLY A 44 -14.61 -22.07 -1.79
N ALA A 45 -14.68 -21.15 -2.76
CA ALA A 45 -15.93 -20.82 -3.43
C ALA A 45 -16.50 -21.99 -4.25
N SER A 46 -15.63 -22.87 -4.77
CA SER A 46 -16.07 -24.09 -5.46
C SER A 46 -16.63 -25.14 -4.50
N ILE A 47 -16.04 -25.28 -3.31
CA ILE A 47 -16.50 -26.22 -2.26
C ILE A 47 -17.85 -25.79 -1.69
N VAL A 48 -18.05 -24.48 -1.47
CA VAL A 48 -19.30 -23.93 -0.91
C VAL A 48 -20.41 -23.84 -1.97
N GLY A 49 -20.12 -24.16 -3.24
CA GLY A 49 -21.08 -24.14 -4.34
C GLY A 49 -21.40 -22.74 -4.88
N LEU A 50 -20.60 -21.72 -4.53
CA LEU A 50 -20.77 -20.35 -5.01
C LEU A 50 -20.35 -20.19 -6.49
N GLN A 51 -19.47 -21.05 -6.98
CA GLN A 51 -19.06 -21.09 -8.38
C GLN A 51 -18.70 -22.51 -8.82
N HIS A 52 -18.80 -22.79 -10.12
CA HIS A 52 -18.29 -24.05 -10.65
C HIS A 52 -16.77 -23.99 -10.79
N PHE A 53 -16.08 -25.07 -10.40
CA PHE A 53 -14.63 -25.13 -10.50
C PHE A 53 -14.21 -25.16 -11.96
N MET A 54 -13.43 -24.15 -12.38
CA MET A 54 -12.84 -24.08 -13.71
C MET A 54 -11.32 -24.08 -13.60
N ILE A 55 -10.68 -25.07 -14.24
CA ILE A 55 -9.22 -25.23 -14.25
C ILE A 55 -8.52 -23.95 -14.74
N LEU A 56 -9.11 -23.27 -15.73
CA LEU A 56 -8.59 -22.03 -16.29
C LEU A 56 -8.57 -20.90 -15.24
N ASN A 57 -9.64 -20.75 -14.45
CA ASN A 57 -9.71 -19.77 -13.36
C ASN A 57 -8.73 -20.10 -12.23
N PHE A 58 -8.57 -21.39 -11.91
CA PHE A 58 -7.59 -21.83 -10.94
C PHE A 58 -6.16 -21.53 -11.41
N GLY A 59 -5.83 -21.83 -12.67
CA GLY A 59 -4.54 -21.49 -13.27
C GLY A 59 -4.25 -19.98 -13.22
N LEU A 60 -5.23 -19.14 -13.56
CA LEU A 60 -5.11 -17.68 -13.44
C LEU A 60 -4.86 -17.23 -12.00
N SER A 61 -5.55 -17.82 -11.01
CA SER A 61 -5.35 -17.49 -9.60
C SER A 61 -3.94 -17.85 -9.11
N VAL A 62 -3.38 -18.97 -9.57
CA VAL A 62 -2.00 -19.37 -9.26
C VAL A 62 -1.00 -18.39 -9.88
N LEU A 63 -1.22 -17.97 -11.13
CA LEU A 63 -0.37 -16.96 -11.77
C LEU A 63 -0.42 -15.61 -11.03
N LEU A 64 -1.60 -15.20 -10.56
CA LEU A 64 -1.76 -14.00 -9.73
C LEU A 64 -1.01 -14.13 -8.39
N ALA A 65 -1.08 -15.30 -7.74
CA ALA A 65 -0.33 -15.56 -6.51
C ALA A 65 1.18 -15.52 -6.73
N MET A 66 1.67 -16.07 -7.85
CA MET A 66 3.09 -15.97 -8.23
C MET A 66 3.50 -14.53 -8.48
N ALA A 67 2.68 -13.75 -9.20
CA ALA A 67 2.94 -12.33 -9.44
C ALA A 67 3.01 -11.55 -8.11
N ALA A 68 2.13 -11.86 -7.15
CA ALA A 68 2.15 -11.25 -5.81
C ALA A 68 3.47 -11.53 -5.07
N ILE A 69 3.99 -12.75 -5.13
CA ILE A 69 5.28 -13.12 -4.52
C ILE A 69 6.44 -12.36 -5.19
N ILE A 70 6.42 -12.23 -6.52
CA ILE A 70 7.44 -11.49 -7.27
C ILE A 70 7.41 -9.99 -6.96
N LEU A 71 6.22 -9.42 -6.77
CA LEU A 71 6.02 -8.00 -6.47
C LEU A 71 6.29 -7.62 -5.00
N LEU A 72 6.22 -8.59 -4.08
CA LEU A 72 6.45 -8.40 -2.66
C LEU A 72 7.75 -7.62 -2.33
N PRO A 73 8.95 -7.96 -2.87
CA PRO A 73 10.17 -7.21 -2.59
C PRO A 73 10.10 -5.76 -3.07
N ALA A 74 9.40 -5.48 -4.18
CA ALA A 74 9.23 -4.11 -4.67
C ALA A 74 8.36 -3.30 -3.70
N LEU A 75 7.27 -3.91 -3.21
CA LEU A 75 6.39 -3.27 -2.23
C LEU A 75 7.09 -3.02 -0.89
N LEU A 76 7.91 -3.98 -0.42
CA LEU A 76 8.75 -3.81 0.77
C LEU A 76 9.79 -2.70 0.62
N LYS A 77 10.38 -2.52 -0.58
CA LYS A 77 11.28 -1.40 -0.85
C LYS A 77 10.51 -0.08 -0.82
N GLY A 78 9.33 -0.04 -1.42
CA GLY A 78 8.44 1.13 -1.42
C GLY A 78 8.05 1.57 0.00
N THR A 79 7.62 0.64 0.85
CA THR A 79 7.24 0.94 2.23
C THR A 79 8.40 1.50 3.04
N ARG A 80 9.60 0.90 2.92
CA ARG A 80 10.82 1.39 3.58
C ARG A 80 11.22 2.77 3.10
N ALA A 81 11.09 3.06 1.81
CA ALA A 81 11.38 4.38 1.27
C ALA A 81 10.45 5.44 1.86
N VAL A 82 9.16 5.15 1.96
CA VAL A 82 8.18 6.07 2.57
C VAL A 82 8.41 6.22 4.06
N GLN A 83 8.71 5.15 4.79
CA GLN A 83 9.09 5.25 6.21
C GLN A 83 10.29 6.17 6.44
N ARG A 84 11.34 6.04 5.60
CA ARG A 84 12.52 6.92 5.68
C ARG A 84 12.18 8.37 5.39
N PHE A 85 11.33 8.62 4.38
CA PHE A 85 10.90 9.98 4.05
C PHE A 85 10.11 10.60 5.20
N VAL A 86 9.15 9.86 5.76
CA VAL A 86 8.34 10.29 6.90
C VAL A 86 9.21 10.55 8.14
N SER A 87 10.12 9.63 8.49
CA SER A 87 11.01 9.83 9.65
C SER A 87 11.93 11.04 9.48
N GLY A 88 12.44 11.27 8.26
CA GLY A 88 13.26 12.44 7.96
C GLY A 88 12.48 13.76 8.07
N PHE A 89 11.23 13.77 7.60
CA PHE A 89 10.34 14.92 7.71
C PHE A 89 10.04 15.28 9.18
N PHE A 90 9.70 14.29 10.01
CA PHE A 90 9.47 14.51 11.44
C PHE A 90 10.73 14.98 12.18
N ALA A 91 11.90 14.43 11.85
CA ALA A 91 13.18 14.85 12.46
C ALA A 91 13.56 16.29 12.11
N GLN A 92 13.31 16.74 10.87
CA GLN A 92 13.49 18.15 10.50
C GLN A 92 12.51 19.05 11.25
N MET A 93 11.25 18.63 11.38
CA MET A 93 10.23 19.44 12.04
C MET A 93 10.48 19.56 13.56
N SER A 94 11.02 18.52 14.21
CA SER A 94 11.43 18.59 15.62
C SER A 94 12.62 19.52 15.86
N LEU A 95 13.59 19.55 14.94
CA LEU A 95 14.74 20.46 15.05
C LEU A 95 14.32 21.93 14.98
N ILE A 96 13.37 22.27 14.10
CA ILE A 96 12.84 23.64 13.94
C ILE A 96 12.04 24.07 15.18
N TRP A 97 11.40 23.14 15.88
CA TRP A 97 10.64 23.43 17.10
C TRP A 97 11.50 23.63 18.35
N HIS A 98 12.72 23.08 18.36
CA HIS A 98 13.67 23.17 19.47
C HIS A 98 14.80 24.21 19.24
N SER A 99 14.84 24.86 18.08
CA SER A 99 15.74 25.98 17.74
C SER A 99 15.07 27.33 17.94
#